data_AF-A0A840TUZ1-F1
#
_entry.id   AF-A0A840TUZ1-F1
#
_cell.length_a   1.000
_cell.length_b   1.000
_cell.length_c   1.000
_cell.angle_alpha   90.00
_cell.angle_beta   90.00
_cell.angle_gamma   90.00
#
_symmetry.space_group_name_H-M   'P 1'
#
loop_
_entity.id
_entity.type
_entity.pdbx_description
1 polymer ?
#
loop_
_entity_poly.entity_id
_entity_poly.type
_entity_poly.pdbx_seq_one_letter_code
_entity_poly.pdbx_strand_id
1 'polypeptide(L)' 'MENKDIRWQQRFSNFTKALAKLAEVVKERGDDLSELETEGMIQRFEYTFELA' A
#
# COMPACT_ATOMS: atom_id res chain seq x y z
N MET A 1 12.63 -1.49 26.39
CA MET A 1 12.40 -0.22 25.64
C MET A 1 13.07 -0.19 24.26
N GLU A 2 13.71 -1.27 23.79
CA GLU A 2 14.39 -1.35 22.47
C GLU A 2 13.48 -1.54 21.25
N ASN A 3 12.20 -1.88 21.43
CA ASN A 3 11.34 -2.35 20.33
C ASN A 3 10.68 -1.22 19.50
N LYS A 4 11.02 0.06 19.75
CA LYS A 4 10.44 1.21 19.03
C LYS A 4 11.22 1.55 17.75
N ASP A 5 12.54 1.38 17.74
CA ASP A 5 13.39 1.73 16.59
C ASP A 5 13.21 0.79 15.39
N ILE A 6 12.69 -0.42 15.61
CA ILE A 6 12.40 -1.37 14.52
C ILE A 6 11.03 -1.08 13.89
N ARG A 7 10.07 -0.56 14.68
CA ARG A 7 8.68 -0.41 14.23
C ARG A 7 8.56 0.55 13.06
N TRP A 8 9.22 1.71 13.11
CA TRP A 8 9.15 2.67 12.00
C TRP A 8 9.79 2.11 10.71
N GLN A 9 10.84 1.30 10.81
CA GLN A 9 11.46 0.65 9.66
C GLN A 9 10.53 -0.38 9.04
N GLN A 10 9.83 -1.17 9.86
CA GLN A 10 8.80 -2.10 9.40
C GLN A 10 7.64 -1.36 8.71
N ARG A 11 7.18 -0.25 9.29
CA ARG A 11 6.16 0.63 8.68
C ARG A 11 6.61 1.15 7.32
N PHE A 12 7.82 1.68 7.23
CA PHE A 12 8.37 2.19 5.98
C PHE A 12 8.53 1.09 4.92
N SER A 13 8.97 -0.10 5.32
CA SER A 13 9.04 -1.26 4.41
C SER A 13 7.66 -1.66 3.89
N ASN A 14 6.64 -1.70 4.75
CA ASN A 14 5.27 -2.04 4.36
C ASN A 14 4.69 -0.99 3.40
N PHE A 15 4.88 0.30 3.71
CA PHE A 15 4.48 1.41 2.83
C PHE A 15 5.12 1.28 1.44
N THR A 16 6.44 1.05 1.40
CA THR A 16 7.18 0.93 0.12
C THR A 16 6.65 -0.24 -0.72
N LYS A 17 6.34 -1.38 -0.09
CA LYS A 17 5.76 -2.54 -0.78
C LYS A 17 4.36 -2.26 -1.33
N ALA A 18 3.49 -1.60 -0.56
CA ALA A 18 2.15 -1.26 -1.03
C ALA A 18 2.19 -0.23 -2.18
N LEU A 19 3.06 0.77 -2.07
CA LEU A 19 3.27 1.77 -3.13
C LEU A 19 3.76 1.13 -4.43
N ALA A 20 4.69 0.17 -4.35
CA ALA A 20 5.17 -0.54 -5.53
C ALA A 20 4.05 -1.31 -6.24
N LYS A 21 3.20 -2.02 -5.48
CA LYS A 21 2.02 -2.72 -6.03
C LYS A 21 1.02 -1.74 -6.64
N LEU A 22 0.79 -0.59 -5.99
CA LEU A 22 -0.06 0.46 -6.50
C LEU A 22 0.45 0.95 -7.87
N ALA A 23 1.74 1.25 -7.95
CA ALA A 23 2.39 1.73 -9.17
C ALA A 23 2.35 0.68 -10.30
N GLU A 24 2.50 -0.60 -9.98
CA GLU A 24 2.38 -1.71 -10.95
C GLU A 24 0.97 -1.76 -11.55
N VAL A 25 -0.06 -1.72 -10.72
CA VAL A 25 -1.47 -1.73 -11.18
C VAL A 25 -1.78 -0.49 -12.02
N VAL A 26 -1.36 0.71 -11.60
CA VAL A 26 -1.54 1.93 -12.41
C VAL A 26 -0.81 1.83 -13.74
N LYS A 27 0.39 1.25 -13.77
CA LYS A 27 1.17 1.10 -15.00
C LYS A 27 0.54 0.10 -15.97
N GLU A 28 0.00 -1.01 -15.47
CA GLU A 28 -0.55 -2.09 -16.29
C GLU A 28 -1.99 -1.85 -16.72
N ARG A 29 -2.82 -1.27 -15.84
CA ARG A 29 -4.26 -1.11 -16.05
C ARG A 29 -4.67 0.34 -16.19
N GLY A 30 -3.96 1.30 -15.60
CA GLY A 30 -4.27 2.73 -15.71
C GLY A 30 -5.76 3.03 -15.49
N ASP A 31 -6.39 3.65 -16.49
CA ASP A 31 -7.81 4.01 -16.50
C ASP A 31 -8.75 2.83 -16.85
N ASP A 32 -8.22 1.64 -17.18
CA ASP A 32 -8.96 0.41 -17.51
C ASP A 32 -9.32 -0.42 -16.26
N LEU A 33 -9.33 0.23 -15.09
CA LEU A 33 -9.83 -0.36 -13.85
C LEU A 33 -11.35 -0.16 -13.79
N SER A 34 -12.07 -1.22 -13.46
CA SER A 34 -13.46 -1.09 -13.05
C SER A 34 -13.56 -0.27 -11.75
N GLU A 35 -14.75 0.27 -11.48
CA GLU A 35 -15.04 0.99 -10.25
C GLU A 35 -14.72 0.12 -9.01
N LEU A 36 -15.10 -1.16 -9.04
CA LEU A 36 -14.80 -2.12 -7.96
C LEU A 36 -13.30 -2.37 -7.78
N GLU A 37 -12.54 -2.47 -8.87
CA GLU A 37 -11.08 -2.64 -8.79
C GLU A 37 -10.41 -1.39 -8.22
N THR A 38 -10.90 -0.21 -8.59
CA THR A 38 -10.46 1.09 -8.07
C THR A 38 -10.71 1.20 -6.57
N GLU A 39 -11.93 0.88 -6.12
CA GLU A 39 -12.26 0.85 -4.68
C GLU A 39 -11.40 -0.17 -3.91
N GLY A 40 -11.25 -1.38 -4.45
CA GLY A 40 -10.41 -2.42 -3.83
C GLY A 40 -8.92 -2.06 -3.78
N MET A 41 -8.45 -1.18 -4.67
CA MET A 41 -7.10 -0.64 -4.66
C MET A 41 -6.93 0.42 -3.58
N ILE A 42 -7.90 1.34 -3.44
CA ILE A 42 -7.94 2.36 -2.38
C ILE A 42 -7.96 1.68 -1.00
N GLN A 43 -8.87 0.73 -0.80
CA GLN A 43 -9.03 0.02 0.48
C GLN A 43 -7.75 -0.71 0.91
N ARG A 44 -7.02 -1.32 -0.03
CA ARG A 44 -5.73 -1.99 0.23
C ARG A 44 -4.63 -1.01 0.63
N PHE A 45 -4.64 0.19 0.04
CA PHE A 45 -3.70 1.23 0.40
C PHE A 45 -3.99 1.78 1.80
N GLU A 46 -5.25 2.06 2.12
CA GLU A 46 -5.69 2.51 3.45
C GLU A 46 -5.32 1.53 4.56
N TYR A 47 -5.57 0.23 4.36
CA TYR A 47 -5.19 -0.80 5.32
C TYR A 47 -3.66 -0.89 5.54
N THR A 48 -2.86 -0.53 4.54
CA THR A 48 -1.39 -0.46 4.72
C THR A 48 -1.01 0.66 5.70
N PHE A 49 -1.75 1.76 5.73
CA PHE A 49 -1.56 2.84 6.70
C PHE A 49 -2.08 2.47 8.09
N GLU A 50 -3.16 1.70 8.20
CA GLU A 50 -3.74 1.30 9.48
C GLU A 50 -2.95 0.18 10.18
N LEU A 51 -2.36 -0.74 9.41
CA LEU A 51 -1.51 -1.83 9.94
C LEU A 51 -0.12 -1.39 10.38
N ALA A 52 0.30 -0.19 10.00
CA ALA A 52 1.58 0.39 10.32
C ALA A 52 1.62 0.80 11.80
#